data_AF-F2F7T2-F1
#
_entry.id   AF-F2F7T2-F1
#
_cell.length_a   1.000
_cell.length_b   1.000
_cell.length_c   1.000
_cell.angle_alpha   90.00
_cell.angle_beta   90.00
_cell.angle_gamma   90.00
#
_symmetry.space_group_name_H-M   'P 1'
#
loop_
_entity.id
_entity.type
_entity.pdbx_description
1 polymer ?
#
loop_
_entity_poly.entity_id
_entity_poly.type
_entity_poly.pdbx_seq_one_letter_code
_entity_poly.pdbx_strand_id
1 'polypeptide(L)'
;MEIAIDADLNTIHIYDTDHIVEPEYDFLTKNFKLSEGFWKMANVIKEKQLFLSNDEKNLDVWIESFNWFFYSSGPSVKIYKLGEMVVFKNDYINIEKLLYEKYFSRLTGESLNCK
;
A
#
# COMPACT_ATOMS: atom_id res chain seq x y z
N MET A 1 -7.72 9.22 1.13
CA MET A 1 -6.98 8.04 0.65
C MET A 1 -6.68 8.16 -0.84
N GLU A 2 -5.45 7.86 -1.24
CA GLU A 2 -4.98 7.81 -2.63
C GLU A 2 -4.24 6.49 -2.85
N ILE A 3 -4.31 5.95 -4.08
CA ILE A 3 -3.69 4.67 -4.43
C ILE A 3 -2.95 4.82 -5.76
N ALA A 4 -1.70 4.36 -5.78
CA ALA A 4 -0.90 4.23 -6.99
C ALA A 4 -0.55 2.75 -7.23
N ILE A 5 -0.81 2.26 -8.44
CA ILE A 5 -0.61 0.86 -8.82
C ILE A 5 0.44 0.81 -9.94
N ASP A 6 1.51 0.06 -9.71
CA ASP A 6 2.55 -0.27 -10.69
C ASP A 6 2.43 -1.76 -11.02
N ALA A 7 1.79 -2.04 -12.16
CA ALA A 7 1.54 -3.39 -12.61
C ALA A 7 2.83 -4.11 -13.03
N ASP A 8 3.82 -3.39 -13.57
CA ASP A 8 5.08 -3.97 -14.04
C ASP A 8 5.92 -4.52 -12.88
N LEU A 9 5.88 -3.83 -11.74
CA LEU A 9 6.59 -4.24 -10.52
C LEU A 9 5.69 -4.99 -9.52
N ASN A 10 4.43 -5.27 -9.86
CA ASN A 10 3.40 -5.77 -8.94
C ASN A 10 3.46 -5.05 -7.59
N THR A 11 3.40 -3.72 -7.62
CA THR A 11 3.56 -2.91 -6.40
C THR A 11 2.42 -1.90 -6.28
N ILE A 12 1.84 -1.81 -5.09
CA ILE A 12 0.73 -0.91 -4.78
C ILE A 12 1.14 -0.02 -3.61
N HIS A 13 1.05 1.29 -3.83
CA HIS A 13 1.31 2.31 -2.83
C HIS A 13 -0.02 2.91 -2.39
N ILE A 14 -0.26 2.93 -1.08
CA ILE A 14 -1.49 3.42 -0.46
C ILE A 14 -1.12 4.60 0.43
N TYR A 15 -1.66 5.77 0.13
CA TYR A 15 -1.59 6.94 1.00
C TYR A 15 -2.92 7.14 1.70
N ASP A 16 -2.93 6.99 3.02
CA ASP A 16 -4.14 6.98 3.83
C ASP A 16 -3.95 7.72 5.16
N THR A 17 -4.33 9.00 5.18
CA THR A 17 -4.26 9.86 6.39
C THR A 17 -5.40 9.62 7.37
N ASP A 18 -6.47 8.96 6.94
CA ASP A 18 -7.65 8.70 7.78
C ASP A 18 -7.57 7.31 8.45
N HIS A 19 -6.48 6.57 8.21
CA HIS A 19 -6.19 5.27 8.82
C HIS A 19 -7.29 4.21 8.55
N ILE A 20 -7.97 4.31 7.40
CA ILE A 20 -9.08 3.44 6.98
C ILE A 20 -8.58 2.03 6.63
N VAL A 21 -7.45 1.94 5.93
CA VAL A 21 -6.87 0.67 5.43
C VAL A 21 -5.49 0.41 6.01
N GLU A 22 -5.08 1.19 7.01
CA GLU A 22 -3.78 1.03 7.66
C GLU A 22 -3.69 -0.36 8.34
N PRO A 23 -2.52 -1.01 8.30
CA PRO A 23 -2.26 -2.21 9.09
C PRO A 23 -2.44 -1.96 10.59
N GLU A 24 -3.07 -2.89 11.27
CA GLU A 24 -3.34 -2.82 12.70
C GLU A 24 -2.31 -3.62 13.50
N TYR A 25 -1.97 -3.13 14.69
CA TYR A 25 -1.04 -3.82 15.57
C TYR A 25 -1.75 -4.94 16.34
N ASP A 26 -1.28 -6.17 16.19
CA ASP A 26 -1.75 -7.32 16.95
C ASP A 26 -0.91 -7.50 18.21
N PHE A 27 -1.53 -7.24 19.37
CA PHE A 27 -0.86 -7.33 20.68
C PHE A 27 -0.47 -8.76 21.07
N LEU A 28 -1.13 -9.79 20.52
CA LEU A 28 -0.82 -11.18 20.83
C LEU A 28 0.45 -11.63 20.10
N THR A 29 0.54 -11.32 18.80
CA THR A 29 1.71 -11.70 17.97
C THR A 29 2.83 -10.67 18.01
N LYS A 30 2.56 -9.47 18.57
CA LYS A 30 3.44 -8.30 18.62
C LYS A 30 3.87 -7.80 17.24
N ASN A 31 3.07 -8.08 16.22
CA ASN A 31 3.32 -7.72 14.83
C ASN A 31 2.13 -6.98 14.24
N PHE A 32 2.37 -6.23 13.17
CA PHE A 32 1.29 -5.62 12.39
C PHE A 32 0.67 -6.65 11.44
N LYS A 33 -0.65 -6.57 11.28
CA LYS A 33 -1.42 -7.40 10.33
C LYS A 33 -2.29 -6.53 9.44
N LEU A 34 -2.70 -7.09 8.30
CA LEU A 34 -3.64 -6.45 7.39
C LEU A 34 -4.99 -6.25 8.09
N SER A 35 -5.52 -5.03 8.04
CA SER A 35 -6.78 -4.66 8.68
C SER A 35 -8.00 -5.06 7.85
N GLU A 36 -9.17 -5.11 8.48
CA GLU A 36 -10.43 -5.39 7.77
C GLU A 36 -10.70 -4.39 6.62
N GLY A 37 -10.36 -3.11 6.83
CA GLY A 37 -10.48 -2.08 5.81
C GLY A 37 -9.62 -2.38 4.59
N PHE A 38 -8.38 -2.84 4.80
CA PHE A 38 -7.51 -3.30 3.72
C PHE A 38 -8.14 -4.44 2.93
N TRP A 39 -8.65 -5.49 3.59
CA TRP A 39 -9.22 -6.65 2.90
C TRP A 39 -10.40 -6.26 2.00
N LYS A 40 -11.28 -5.37 2.46
CA LYS A 40 -12.39 -4.84 1.67
C LYS A 40 -11.90 -4.05 0.45
N MET A 41 -10.92 -3.17 0.64
CA MET A 41 -10.34 -2.38 -0.44
C MET A 41 -9.63 -3.27 -1.47
N ALA A 42 -8.79 -4.21 -1.02
CA ALA A 42 -8.07 -5.16 -1.86
C ALA A 42 -9.03 -5.97 -2.73
N ASN A 43 -10.16 -6.43 -2.16
CA ASN A 43 -11.19 -7.14 -2.93
C ASN A 43 -11.78 -6.26 -4.05
N VAL A 44 -12.10 -5.00 -3.76
CA VAL A 44 -12.62 -4.06 -4.76
C VAL A 44 -11.60 -3.78 -5.88
N ILE A 45 -10.32 -3.61 -5.54
CA ILE A 45 -9.26 -3.40 -6.54
C ILE A 45 -9.12 -4.64 -7.42
N LYS A 46 -9.06 -5.82 -6.81
CA LYS A 46 -8.96 -7.10 -7.52
C LYS A 46 -10.15 -7.31 -8.46
N GLU A 47 -11.37 -7.08 -8.00
CA GLU A 47 -12.57 -7.19 -8.84
C GLU A 47 -12.48 -6.24 -10.05
N LYS A 48 -12.04 -4.99 -9.85
CA LYS A 48 -11.80 -4.04 -10.95
C LYS A 48 -10.72 -4.53 -11.92
N GLN A 49 -9.64 -5.12 -11.41
CA GLN A 49 -8.57 -5.68 -12.23
C GLN A 49 -9.03 -6.93 -13.00
N LEU A 50 -9.86 -7.78 -12.38
CA LEU A 50 -10.47 -8.96 -12.99
C LEU A 50 -11.31 -8.61 -14.22
N PHE A 51 -12.05 -7.49 -14.16
CA PHE A 51 -12.77 -6.99 -15.34
C PHE A 51 -11.85 -6.57 -16.50
N LEU A 52 -10.59 -6.27 -16.21
CA LEU A 52 -9.59 -5.82 -17.20
C LEU A 52 -8.61 -6.94 -17.61
N SER A 53 -8.45 -7.96 -16.77
CA SER A 53 -7.49 -9.05 -16.92
C SER A 53 -8.05 -10.32 -16.30
N ASN A 54 -7.99 -11.44 -17.02
CA ASN A 54 -8.65 -12.71 -16.66
C ASN A 54 -7.92 -13.46 -15.50
N ASP A 55 -7.56 -12.78 -14.41
CA ASP A 55 -6.76 -13.32 -13.29
C ASP A 55 -7.63 -13.95 -12.19
N GLU A 56 -7.95 -15.24 -12.32
CA GLU A 56 -8.84 -16.02 -11.44
C GLU A 56 -8.25 -16.39 -10.06
N LYS A 57 -7.13 -15.80 -9.62
CA LYS A 57 -6.57 -16.07 -8.28
C LYS A 57 -7.61 -15.80 -7.20
N ASN A 58 -7.57 -16.54 -6.09
CA ASN A 58 -8.34 -16.16 -4.89
C ASN A 58 -7.76 -14.86 -4.28
N LEU A 59 -8.48 -14.22 -3.35
CA LEU A 59 -8.08 -12.90 -2.84
C LEU A 59 -6.72 -12.94 -2.11
N ASP A 60 -6.47 -13.96 -1.29
CA ASP A 60 -5.23 -14.11 -0.53
C ASP A 60 -4.01 -14.23 -1.46
N VAL A 61 -4.06 -15.14 -2.44
CA VAL A 61 -2.98 -15.36 -3.41
C VAL A 61 -2.78 -14.13 -4.29
N TRP A 62 -3.85 -13.40 -4.61
CA TRP A 62 -3.73 -12.13 -5.33
C TRP A 62 -3.02 -11.09 -4.47
N ILE A 63 -3.41 -10.90 -3.20
CA ILE A 63 -2.73 -9.98 -2.28
C ILE A 63 -1.25 -10.32 -2.15
N GLU A 64 -0.90 -11.60 -1.99
CA GLU A 64 0.50 -12.05 -1.88
C GLU A 64 1.32 -11.85 -3.16
N SER A 65 0.67 -11.72 -4.32
CA SER A 65 1.35 -11.45 -5.59
C SER A 65 1.81 -9.99 -5.75
N PHE A 66 1.37 -9.09 -4.86
CA PHE A 66 1.76 -7.67 -4.85
C PHE A 66 2.63 -7.31 -3.63
N ASN A 67 3.49 -6.32 -3.81
CA ASN A 67 4.12 -5.59 -2.70
C ASN A 67 3.23 -4.42 -2.32
N TRP A 68 2.90 -4.27 -1.04
CA TRP A 68 2.00 -3.20 -0.57
C TRP A 68 2.75 -2.25 0.33
N PHE A 69 2.72 -0.97 0.00
CA PHE A 69 3.34 0.10 0.78
C PHE A 69 2.25 0.97 1.39
N PHE A 70 2.26 1.08 2.72
CA PHE A 70 1.29 1.87 3.47
C PHE A 70 1.98 3.13 4.00
N TYR A 71 1.51 4.26 3.49
CA TYR A 71 1.87 5.60 3.92
C TYR A 71 0.66 6.17 4.69
N SER A 72 0.86 6.43 5.97
CA SER A 72 -0.17 6.86 6.92
C SER A 72 0.30 8.11 7.66
N SER A 73 -0.54 8.77 8.44
CA SER A 73 -0.13 9.93 9.25
C SER A 73 0.78 9.48 10.42
N GLY A 74 2.03 9.13 10.12
CA GLY A 74 2.97 8.62 11.10
C GLY A 74 4.44 8.78 10.68
N PRO A 75 5.39 8.40 11.55
CA PRO A 75 6.81 8.35 11.23
C PRO A 75 7.23 6.94 10.79
N SER A 76 6.37 6.20 10.08
CA SER A 76 6.70 4.83 9.68
C SER A 76 5.93 4.36 8.46
N VAL A 77 6.67 3.90 7.45
CA VAL A 77 6.10 3.19 6.31
C VAL A 77 6.01 1.72 6.65
N LYS A 78 4.81 1.15 6.49
CA LYS A 78 4.60 -0.30 6.65
C LYS A 78 4.60 -0.94 5.27
N ILE A 79 5.25 -2.08 5.13
CA ILE A 79 5.39 -2.79 3.86
C ILE A 79 4.92 -4.22 4.07
N TYR A 80 3.92 -4.65 3.31
CA TYR A 80 3.50 -6.04 3.27
C TYR A 80 4.03 -6.71 2.00
N LYS A 81 4.77 -7.81 2.18
CA LYS A 81 5.38 -8.57 1.10
C LYS A 81 5.59 -10.02 1.53
N LEU A 82 5.23 -10.97 0.66
CA LEU A 82 5.43 -12.41 0.89
C LEU A 82 4.83 -12.91 2.22
N GLY A 83 3.63 -12.43 2.58
CA GLY A 83 2.96 -12.84 3.82
C GLY A 83 3.42 -12.11 5.08
N GLU A 84 4.45 -11.27 4.99
CA GLU A 84 5.08 -10.63 6.14
C GLU A 84 4.92 -9.10 6.11
N MET A 85 4.81 -8.51 7.30
CA MET A 85 4.76 -7.07 7.48
C MET A 85 6.09 -6.56 8.03
N VAL A 86 6.72 -5.64 7.31
CA VAL A 86 7.96 -4.96 7.71
C VAL A 86 7.67 -3.49 7.97
N VAL A 87 8.18 -2.96 9.08
CA VAL A 87 7.98 -1.56 9.46
C VAL A 87 9.29 -0.80 9.34
N PHE A 88 9.30 0.22 8.48
CA PHE A 88 10.41 1.15 8.34
C PHE A 88 10.07 2.43 9.09
N LYS A 89 10.70 2.63 10.25
CA LYS A 89 10.63 3.90 10.95
C LYS A 89 11.41 4.95 10.16
N ASN A 90 10.79 6.10 9.96
CA ASN A 90 11.43 7.25 9.37
C ASN A 90 11.66 8.26 10.49
N ASP A 91 12.91 8.59 10.77
CA ASP A 91 13.28 9.54 11.83
C ASP A 91 12.84 10.98 11.51
N TYR A 92 12.31 11.22 10.30
CA TYR A 92 11.83 12.51 9.83
C TYR A 92 10.30 12.49 9.66
N ILE A 93 9.63 13.32 10.47
CA ILE A 93 8.19 13.59 10.39
C ILE A 93 7.90 14.26 9.02
N ASN A 94 6.86 13.82 8.31
CA ASN A 94 6.34 14.32 7.01
C ASN A 94 7.00 13.81 5.71
N ILE A 95 7.88 12.81 5.73
CA ILE A 95 8.45 12.27 4.48
C ILE A 95 7.48 11.33 3.75
N GLU A 96 6.46 10.79 4.42
CA GLU A 96 5.57 9.79 3.81
C GLU A 96 4.80 10.30 2.59
N LYS A 97 4.24 11.52 2.69
CA LYS A 97 3.58 12.16 1.55
C LYS A 97 4.57 12.40 0.41
N LEU A 98 5.78 12.89 0.72
CA LEU A 98 6.83 13.12 -0.27
C LEU A 98 7.28 11.81 -0.95
N LEU A 99 7.35 10.70 -0.22
CA LEU A 99 7.70 9.38 -0.77
C LEU A 99 6.62 8.88 -1.73
N TYR A 100 5.35 9.01 -1.32
CA TYR A 100 4.22 8.68 -2.18
C TYR A 100 4.20 9.57 -3.43
N GLU A 101 4.31 10.89 -3.29
CA GLU A 101 4.33 11.84 -4.39
C GLU A 101 5.51 11.60 -5.35
N LYS A 102 6.70 11.30 -4.82
CA LYS A 102 7.88 10.93 -5.62
C LYS A 102 7.63 9.66 -6.42
N TYR A 103 6.96 8.68 -5.81
CA TYR A 103 6.60 7.44 -6.50
C TYR A 103 5.54 7.68 -7.57
N PHE A 104 4.49 8.42 -7.25
CA PHE A 104 3.43 8.78 -8.18
C PHE A 104 3.98 9.52 -9.41
N SER A 105 4.85 10.50 -9.18
CA SER A 105 5.55 11.27 -10.23
C SER A 105 6.38 10.37 -11.16
N ARG A 106 7.02 9.33 -10.62
CA ARG A 106 7.74 8.34 -11.41
C ARG A 106 6.81 7.56 -12.36
N LEU A 107 5.57 7.28 -11.93
CA LEU A 107 4.59 6.56 -12.75
C LEU A 107 3.98 7.43 -13.84
N THR A 108 3.70 8.71 -13.54
CA THR A 108 3.05 9.62 -14.50
C THR A 108 4.02 10.34 -15.43
N GLY A 109 5.32 10.33 -15.13
CA GLY A 109 6.32 11.11 -15.84
C GLY A 109 6.26 12.62 -15.55
N GLU A 110 5.37 13.04 -14.65
CA GLU A 110 5.25 14.43 -14.21
C GLU A 110 6.38 14.71 -13.20
N SER A 111 7.26 15.66 -13.51
CA SER A 111 8.26 16.10 -12.52
C SER A 111 7.56 16.78 -11.35
N LEU A 112 7.94 16.42 -10.12
CA LEU A 112 7.67 17.23 -8.92
C LEU A 112 8.25 18.63 -9.15
N ASN A 113 7.41 19.56 -9.61
CA ASN A 113 7.72 20.97 -9.56
C ASN A 113 7.68 21.36 -8.09
N CYS A 114 8.79 21.16 -7.37
CA CYS A 114 9.05 21.84 -6.11
C CYS A 114 8.97 23.34 -6.40
N LYS A 115 7.87 23.97 -5.99
CA LYS A 115 7.77 25.41 -5.79
C LYS A 115 7.99 25.73 -4.33
#